data_AF-A6E9C4-F1
#
_entry.id   AF-A6E9C4-F1
#
_cell.length_a   1.000
_cell.length_b   1.000
_cell.length_c   1.000
_cell.angle_alpha   90.00
_cell.angle_beta   90.00
_cell.angle_gamma   90.00
#
_symmetry.space_group_name_H-M   'P 1'
#
loop_
_entity.id
_entity.type
_entity.pdbx_description
1 polymer ?
#
loop_
_entity_poly.entity_id
_entity_poly.type
_entity_poly.pdbx_seq_one_letter_code
_entity_poly.pdbx_strand_id
1 'polypeptide(L)'
;MIAINNVQPLSPDSLFDLLKTDFPAYINEQLGSNLAVEFAHVSDIVNISFPEVIEGNAYTITVGEDSLDITDHTTEGTYNTELLEQHLIEFLTLKAG
;
A
#
# COMPACT_ATOMS: atom_id res chain seq x y z
N MET A 1 2.20 -11.84 4.53
CA MET A 1 2.56 -11.78 3.10
C MET A 1 1.33 -12.14 2.31
N ILE A 2 0.90 -11.22 1.44
CA ILE A 2 -0.34 -11.31 0.69
C ILE A 2 0.00 -11.11 -0.79
N ALA A 3 -0.38 -12.08 -1.62
CA ALA A 3 -0.13 -12.02 -3.06
C ALA A 3 -1.44 -11.68 -3.80
N ILE A 4 -1.43 -10.60 -4.58
CA ILE A 4 -2.54 -10.17 -5.43
C ILE A 4 -2.17 -10.49 -6.88
N ASN A 5 -3.09 -11.09 -7.64
CA ASN A 5 -2.86 -11.31 -9.08
C ASN A 5 -2.90 -9.98 -9.82
N ASN A 6 -1.85 -9.68 -10.59
CA ASN A 6 -1.72 -8.47 -11.38
C ASN A 6 -2.38 -8.69 -12.76
N VAL A 7 -3.71 -8.84 -12.77
CA VAL A 7 -4.51 -9.15 -13.97
C VAL A 7 -4.39 -8.03 -15.02
N GLN A 8 -4.29 -6.78 -14.57
CA GLN A 8 -3.86 -5.65 -15.37
C GLN A 8 -2.40 -5.34 -15.03
N PRO A 9 -1.43 -5.49 -15.96
CA PRO A 9 -0.01 -5.32 -15.67
C PRO A 9 0.30 -3.87 -15.29
N LEU A 10 0.22 -3.57 -13.99
CA LEU A 10 0.63 -2.30 -13.42
C LEU A 10 2.15 -2.32 -13.32
N SER A 11 2.81 -1.40 -14.03
CA SER A 11 4.23 -1.15 -13.84
C SER A 11 4.47 -0.52 -12.46
N PRO A 12 5.63 -0.75 -11.82
CA PRO A 12 5.93 -0.20 -10.50
C PRO A 12 5.82 1.32 -10.44
N ASP A 13 6.24 2.03 -11.50
CA ASP A 13 6.06 3.48 -11.60
C ASP A 13 4.57 3.89 -11.63
N SER A 14 3.73 3.18 -12.39
CA SER A 14 2.29 3.48 -12.47
C SER A 14 1.58 3.18 -11.16
N LEU A 15 1.95 2.09 -10.49
CA LEU A 15 1.43 1.75 -9.17
C LEU A 15 1.84 2.81 -8.15
N PHE A 16 3.10 3.23 -8.17
CA PHE A 16 3.63 4.26 -7.29
C PHE A 16 2.91 5.61 -7.47
N ASP A 17 2.76 6.07 -8.71
CA ASP A 17 2.06 7.33 -9.00
C ASP A 17 0.60 7.29 -8.53
N LEU A 18 -0.06 6.16 -8.75
CA LEU A 18 -1.45 5.94 -8.35
C LEU A 18 -1.60 5.86 -6.83
N LEU A 19 -0.71 5.14 -6.14
CA LEU A 19 -0.67 5.12 -4.69
C LEU A 19 -0.45 6.53 -4.15
N LYS A 20 0.56 7.24 -4.63
CA LYS A 20 0.86 8.61 -4.18
C LYS A 20 -0.28 9.60 -4.39
N THR A 21 -1.07 9.42 -5.46
CA THR A 21 -2.12 10.37 -5.85
C THR A 21 -3.47 10.04 -5.21
N ASP A 22 -3.89 8.78 -5.27
CA ASP A 22 -5.25 8.36 -4.88
C ASP A 22 -5.29 7.71 -3.49
N PHE A 23 -4.23 7.01 -3.06
CA PHE A 23 -4.27 6.22 -1.82
C PHE A 23 -4.39 7.07 -0.55
N PRO A 24 -3.69 8.22 -0.37
CA PRO A 24 -3.88 9.08 0.79
C PRO A 24 -5.31 9.59 0.91
N ALA A 25 -5.92 9.99 -0.21
CA ALA A 25 -7.31 10.44 -0.21
C ALA A 25 -8.25 9.29 0.16
N TYR A 26 -8.07 8.13 -0.47
CA TYR A 26 -8.86 6.93 -0.20
C TYR A 26 -8.79 6.50 1.26
N ILE A 27 -7.59 6.37 1.82
CA ILE A 27 -7.43 5.92 3.21
C ILE A 27 -7.95 6.95 4.21
N ASN A 28 -7.79 8.24 3.92
CA ASN A 28 -8.31 9.31 4.76
C ASN A 28 -9.85 9.34 4.77
N GLU A 29 -10.49 9.06 3.64
CA GLU A 29 -11.95 8.90 3.57
C GLU A 29 -12.42 7.64 4.32
N GLN A 30 -11.72 6.51 4.21
CA GLN A 30 -12.11 5.26 4.87
C GLN A 30 -11.90 5.30 6.40
N LEU A 31 -10.76 5.81 6.86
CA LEU A 31 -10.43 5.89 8.29
C LEU A 31 -10.99 7.14 8.97
N GLY A 32 -11.61 8.06 8.21
CA GLY A 32 -12.08 9.35 8.71
C GLY A 32 -10.97 10.17 9.38
N SER A 33 -9.71 9.93 8.99
CA SER A 33 -8.50 10.48 9.58
C SER A 33 -7.69 11.18 8.49
N ASN A 34 -6.78 12.07 8.84
CA ASN A 34 -5.92 12.73 7.86
C ASN A 34 -4.47 12.26 8.05
N LEU A 35 -4.25 10.97 7.76
CA LEU A 35 -2.96 10.33 7.91
C LEU A 35 -2.00 10.83 6.83
N ALA A 36 -0.81 11.25 7.26
CA ALA A 36 0.32 11.45 6.40
C ALA A 36 0.81 10.08 5.91
N VAL A 37 0.80 9.90 4.59
CA VAL A 37 1.30 8.69 3.94
C VAL A 37 2.48 9.08 3.07
N GLU A 38 3.62 8.42 3.30
CA GLU A 38 4.83 8.60 2.53
C GLU A 38 5.08 7.37 1.67
N PHE A 39 5.47 7.59 0.41
CA PHE A 39 5.74 6.53 -0.55
C PHE A 39 7.17 6.65 -1.04
N ALA A 40 7.87 5.52 -1.10
CA ALA A 40 9.19 5.43 -1.72
C ALA A 40 9.21 4.24 -2.67
N HIS A 41 9.57 4.46 -3.93
CA HIS A 41 9.77 3.38 -4.90
C HIS A 41 11.27 3.19 -5.19
N VAL A 42 11.69 1.93 -5.30
CA VAL A 42 13.03 1.51 -5.69
C VAL A 42 12.90 0.33 -6.64
N SER A 43 13.09 0.58 -7.94
CA SER A 43 12.88 -0.41 -8.99
C SER A 43 11.47 -1.02 -8.91
N ASP A 44 11.37 -2.31 -8.61
CA ASP A 44 10.11 -3.06 -8.53
C ASP A 44 9.49 -3.05 -7.13
N ILE A 45 10.07 -2.34 -6.17
CA ILE A 45 9.63 -2.30 -4.78
C ILE A 45 9.03 -0.93 -4.46
N VAL A 46 7.82 -0.92 -3.89
CA VAL A 46 7.13 0.27 -3.39
C VAL A 46 6.94 0.14 -1.89
N ASN A 47 7.63 0.99 -1.12
CA ASN A 47 7.48 1.10 0.32
C ASN A 47 6.46 2.18 0.65
N ILE A 48 5.57 1.87 1.59
CA ILE A 48 4.55 2.76 2.12
C ILE A 48 4.84 2.95 3.61
N SER A 49 4.97 4.19 4.04
CA SER A 49 5.27 4.56 5.41
C SER A 49 4.18 5.46 5.96
N PHE A 50 3.82 5.25 7.22
CA PHE A 50 2.82 6.03 7.93
C PHE A 50 3.46 6.55 9.21
N PRO A 51 4.14 7.72 9.17
CA PRO A 51 4.85 8.26 10.33
C PRO A 51 3.96 8.49 11.56
N GLU A 52 2.66 8.65 11.37
CA GLU A 52 1.68 8.79 12.47
C GLU A 52 1.27 7.44 13.09
N VAL A 53 1.54 6.34 12.40
CA VAL A 53 1.15 4.98 12.80
C VAL A 53 2.36 4.22 13.33
N ILE A 54 3.47 4.19 12.58
CA ILE A 54 4.69 3.46 12.92
C ILE A 54 5.94 4.23 12.46
N GLU A 55 7.03 4.15 13.22
CA GLU A 55 8.33 4.61 12.77
C GLU A 55 8.91 3.63 11.74
N GLY A 56 8.90 4.05 10.47
CA GLY A 56 9.46 3.29 9.34
C GLY A 56 8.41 2.88 8.31
N ASN A 57 8.76 1.88 7.50
CA ASN A 57 7.89 1.35 6.46
C ASN A 57 6.78 0.53 7.13
N ALA A 58 5.52 0.86 6.84
CA ALA A 58 4.39 0.04 7.28
C ALA A 58 4.16 -1.13 6.34
N TYR A 59 4.20 -0.89 5.02
CA TYR A 59 3.98 -1.92 4.01
C TYR A 59 5.03 -1.82 2.91
N THR A 60 5.41 -2.99 2.40
CA THR A 60 6.31 -3.11 1.25
C THR A 60 5.59 -3.90 0.17
N ILE A 61 5.41 -3.32 -1.01
CA ILE A 61 4.81 -3.96 -2.17
C ILE A 61 5.92 -4.29 -3.15
N THR A 62 6.02 -5.55 -3.55
CA THR A 62 6.92 -6.00 -4.61
C THR A 62 6.09 -6.26 -5.87
N VAL A 63 6.37 -5.52 -6.93
CA VAL A 63 5.69 -5.62 -8.21
C VAL A 63 6.39 -6.68 -9.05
N GLY A 64 5.78 -7.85 -9.16
CA GLY A 64 6.20 -8.91 -10.07
C GLY A 64 5.56 -8.77 -11.45
N GLU A 65 5.95 -9.67 -12.37
CA GLU A 65 5.40 -9.71 -13.73
C GLU A 65 3.88 -9.99 -13.74
N ASP A 66 3.42 -10.92 -12.89
CA ASP A 66 2.01 -11.36 -12.83
C ASP A 66 1.37 -11.24 -11.44
N SER A 67 2.13 -10.79 -10.43
CA SER A 67 1.66 -10.68 -9.04
C SER A 67 2.20 -9.45 -8.33
N LEU A 68 1.44 -8.96 -7.36
CA LEU A 68 1.87 -7.94 -6.39
C LEU A 68 2.00 -8.62 -5.02
N ASP A 69 3.19 -8.61 -4.46
CA ASP A 69 3.48 -9.21 -3.16
C ASP A 69 3.57 -8.15 -2.07
N ILE A 70 2.63 -8.18 -1.13
CA ILE A 70 2.53 -7.21 -0.04
C ILE A 70 3.11 -7.84 1.23
N THR A 71 4.07 -7.14 1.81
CA THR A 71 4.66 -7.46 3.11
C THR A 71 4.25 -6.40 4.11
N ASP A 72 3.50 -6.83 5.13
CA ASP A 72 3.19 -6.03 6.30
C ASP A 72 4.41 -6.02 7.24
N HIS A 73 4.78 -4.82 7.66
CA HIS A 73 5.83 -4.54 8.64
C HIS A 73 5.26 -3.91 9.91
N THR A 74 3.93 -3.75 9.98
CA THR A 74 3.30 -3.23 11.18
C THR A 74 3.35 -4.26 12.30
N THR A 75 3.43 -3.78 13.54
CA THR A 75 3.41 -4.64 14.73
C THR A 75 1.99 -4.75 15.29
N GLU A 76 1.61 -5.93 15.78
CA GLU A 76 0.33 -6.13 16.48
C GLU A 76 0.19 -5.12 17.63
N GLY A 77 -0.87 -4.30 17.58
CA GLY A 77 -1.15 -3.24 18.56
C GLY A 77 -0.91 -1.82 18.07
N THR A 78 -0.38 -1.65 16.86
CA THR A 78 -0.29 -0.35 16.21
C THR A 78 -1.69 0.09 15.70
N TYR A 79 -2.02 1.37 15.85
CA TYR A 79 -3.37 1.89 15.61
C TYR A 79 -3.86 1.62 14.18
N ASN A 80 -5.01 0.95 14.05
CA ASN A 80 -5.73 0.68 12.80
C ASN A 80 -4.95 -0.09 11.71
N THR A 81 -3.90 -0.84 12.05
CA THR A 81 -3.07 -1.52 11.04
C THR A 81 -3.78 -2.65 10.31
N GLU A 82 -4.67 -3.37 10.97
CA GLU A 82 -5.53 -4.38 10.32
C GLU A 82 -6.45 -3.76 9.26
N LEU A 83 -7.06 -2.59 9.58
CA LEU A 83 -7.92 -1.87 8.65
C LEU A 83 -7.11 -1.25 7.50
N LEU A 84 -5.94 -0.67 7.80
CA LEU A 84 -5.02 -0.13 6.81
C LEU A 84 -4.60 -1.21 5.80
N GLU A 85 -4.23 -2.39 6.30
CA GLU A 85 -3.87 -3.53 5.46
C GLU A 85 -5.05 -3.93 4.57
N GLN A 86 -6.25 -4.09 5.15
CA GLN A 86 -7.44 -4.46 4.40
C GLN A 86 -7.73 -3.45 3.27
N HIS A 87 -7.74 -2.16 3.58
CA HIS A 87 -7.98 -1.10 2.60
C HIS A 87 -6.90 -1.02 1.53
N LEU A 88 -5.63 -1.28 1.87
CA LEU A 88 -4.55 -1.37 0.91
C LEU A 88 -4.77 -2.53 -0.07
N ILE A 89 -5.11 -3.72 0.44
CA ILE A 89 -5.40 -4.89 -0.39
C ILE A 89 -6.59 -4.63 -1.29
N GLU A 90 -7.68 -4.08 -0.76
CA GLU A 90 -8.88 -3.76 -1.54
C GLU A 90 -8.56 -2.76 -2.65
N PHE A 91 -7.83 -1.69 -2.33
CA PHE A 91 -7.41 -0.68 -3.29
C PHE A 91 -6.52 -1.29 -4.40
N LEU A 92 -5.54 -2.11 -4.03
CA LEU A 92 -4.67 -2.77 -5.00
C LEU A 92 -5.44 -3.79 -5.84
N THR A 93 -6.36 -4.55 -5.24
CA THR A 93 -7.22 -5.51 -5.96
C THR A 93 -8.13 -4.79 -6.97
N LEU A 94 -8.65 -3.61 -6.62
CA LEU A 94 -9.46 -2.78 -7.52
C LEU A 94 -8.67 -2.17 -8.69
N LYS A 95 -7.34 -2.09 -8.59
CA LYS A 95 -6.48 -1.48 -9.62
C LYS A 95 -5.73 -2.52 -10.44
N ALA A 96 -5.37 -3.63 -9.82
CA ALA A 96 -4.72 -4.78 -10.44
C ALA A 96 -5.73 -5.73 -11.13
N GLY A 97 -7.04 -5.51 -10.93
CA GLY A 97 -8.16 -6.34 -11.43
C GLY A 97 -9.19 -5.58 -12.24
#